data_AF-A0A7Z9VKL6-F1
#
_entry.id   AF-A0A7Z9VKL6-F1
#
_cell.length_a   1.000
_cell.length_b   1.000
_cell.length_c   1.000
_cell.angle_alpha   90.00
_cell.angle_beta   90.00
_cell.angle_gamma   90.00
#
_symmetry.space_group_name_H-M   'P 1'
#
loop_
_entity.id
_entity.type
_entity.pdbx_description
1 polymer ?
#
loop_
_entity_poly.entity_id
_entity_poly.type
_entity_poly.pdbx_seq_one_letter_code
_entity_poly.pdbx_strand_id
1 'polypeptide(L)'
;MDNSMRPNSFKTLKHTLSWLYVWGIAFGYIEAAIVIYLRKIYYPDGFRFPIVLADIDIAAVEMLRELMTLILILAVAELTFRTFLKKFAACMIIFGIWDIFYYLFLKIYLDWPESFFTWDILFLIPLPWVGPVLAPVLVSLALIYAGIVILVDMNRGYKFQFDKRFWIMEIIAGIIIIISFMISGTVVINQTIPSSFPWIIFLVG
;
A
#
# COMPACT_ATOMS: atom_id res chain seq x y z
N MET A 1 48.10 9.24 1.77
CA MET A 1 46.90 10.06 1.96
C MET A 1 46.11 9.98 0.67
N ASP A 2 45.25 8.97 0.54
CA ASP A 2 44.36 8.87 -0.62
C ASP A 2 42.95 9.22 -0.13
N ASN A 3 42.48 10.36 -0.61
CA ASN A 3 41.24 10.97 -0.19
C ASN A 3 40.10 10.17 -0.84
N SER A 4 39.55 9.24 -0.06
CA SER A 4 38.40 8.42 -0.36
C SER A 4 37.39 9.15 -1.26
N MET A 5 37.20 8.65 -2.47
CA MET A 5 35.96 8.83 -3.23
C MET A 5 34.82 8.21 -2.41
N ARG A 6 34.28 8.94 -1.44
CA ARG A 6 32.91 8.71 -1.00
C ARG A 6 32.05 9.22 -2.15
N PRO A 7 31.42 8.38 -2.98
CA PRO A 7 30.44 8.88 -3.94
C PRO A 7 29.44 9.71 -3.13
N ASN A 8 29.13 10.91 -3.62
CA ASN A 8 28.25 11.86 -2.93
C ASN A 8 26.92 11.16 -2.59
N SER A 9 26.82 10.61 -1.38
CA SER A 9 25.79 9.65 -0.96
C SER A 9 24.38 10.22 -1.16
N PHE A 10 24.25 11.54 -1.04
CA PHE A 10 23.03 12.28 -1.32
C PHE A 10 22.59 12.29 -2.79
N LYS A 11 23.53 12.45 -3.74
CA LYS A 11 23.22 12.39 -5.18
C LYS A 11 22.73 10.98 -5.54
N THR A 12 23.33 9.96 -4.91
CA THR A 12 22.91 8.57 -5.04
C THR A 12 21.54 8.31 -4.42
N LEU A 13 21.27 8.78 -3.20
CA LEU A 13 19.96 8.57 -2.56
C LEU A 13 18.83 9.26 -3.33
N LYS A 14 19.02 10.51 -3.77
CA LYS A 14 18.01 11.22 -4.56
C LYS A 14 17.67 10.45 -5.84
N HIS A 15 18.69 9.94 -6.52
CA HIS A 15 18.54 9.10 -7.71
C HIS A 15 17.80 7.78 -7.40
N THR A 16 18.17 7.10 -6.31
CA THR A 16 17.46 5.90 -5.87
C THR A 16 16.00 6.19 -5.57
N LEU A 17 15.70 7.23 -4.80
CA LEU A 17 14.32 7.64 -4.49
C LEU A 17 13.53 7.93 -5.77
N SER A 18 14.10 8.68 -6.73
CA SER A 18 13.39 8.93 -8.00
C SER A 18 13.05 7.65 -8.74
N TRP A 19 13.92 6.64 -8.73
CA TRP A 19 13.61 5.35 -9.35
C TRP A 19 12.61 4.52 -8.55
N LEU A 20 12.60 4.60 -7.22
CA LEU A 20 11.54 3.98 -6.41
C LEU A 20 10.19 4.61 -6.71
N TYR A 21 10.13 5.93 -6.93
CA TYR A 21 8.92 6.62 -7.37
C TYR A 21 8.46 6.13 -8.75
N VAL A 22 9.34 6.14 -9.74
CA VAL A 22 9.02 5.64 -11.09
C VAL A 22 8.54 4.20 -11.05
N TRP A 23 9.23 3.34 -10.29
CA TRP A 23 8.87 1.93 -10.14
C TRP A 23 7.49 1.77 -9.49
N GLY A 24 7.22 2.47 -8.37
CA GLY A 24 5.93 2.40 -7.68
C GLY A 24 4.77 2.87 -8.55
N ILE A 25 4.95 3.96 -9.31
CA ILE A 25 3.95 4.47 -10.25
C ILE A 25 3.68 3.45 -11.37
N ALA A 26 4.74 2.94 -12.00
CA ALA A 26 4.61 1.96 -13.08
C ALA A 26 3.93 0.67 -12.59
N PHE A 27 4.28 0.22 -11.38
CA PHE A 27 3.67 -0.94 -10.78
C PHE A 27 2.19 -0.70 -10.41
N GLY A 28 1.86 0.48 -9.87
CA GLY A 28 0.48 0.88 -9.60
C GLY A 28 -0.39 0.88 -10.87
N TYR A 29 0.18 1.28 -12.01
CA TYR A 29 -0.49 1.20 -13.30
C TYR A 29 -0.79 -0.24 -13.73
N ILE A 30 0.18 -1.16 -13.58
CA ILE A 30 0.00 -2.57 -13.96
C ILE A 30 -1.15 -3.19 -13.17
N GLU A 31 -1.17 -2.94 -11.87
CA GLU A 31 -2.20 -3.47 -10.97
C GLU A 31 -3.57 -2.85 -11.25
N ALA A 32 -3.63 -1.53 -11.49
CA ALA A 32 -4.84 -0.86 -11.91
C ALA A 32 -5.36 -1.39 -13.27
N ALA A 33 -4.47 -1.66 -14.22
CA ALA A 33 -4.86 -2.18 -15.54
C ALA A 33 -5.56 -3.53 -15.43
N ILE A 34 -5.06 -4.44 -14.57
CA ILE A 34 -5.71 -5.73 -14.30
C ILE A 34 -7.11 -5.50 -13.74
N VAL A 35 -7.27 -4.64 -12.72
CA VAL A 35 -8.57 -4.34 -12.11
C VAL A 35 -9.52 -3.65 -13.11
N ILE A 36 -9.01 -2.77 -13.97
CA ILE A 36 -9.79 -2.14 -15.04
C ILE A 36 -10.34 -3.20 -16.00
N TYR A 37 -9.51 -4.15 -16.42
CA TYR A 37 -9.97 -5.23 -17.30
C TYR A 37 -10.99 -6.13 -16.60
N LEU A 38 -10.73 -6.52 -15.34
CA LEU A 38 -11.69 -7.30 -14.55
C LEU A 38 -13.02 -6.57 -14.44
N ARG A 39 -13.03 -5.29 -14.09
CA ARG A 39 -14.27 -4.50 -13.97
C ARG A 39 -15.03 -4.41 -15.29
N LYS A 40 -14.34 -4.23 -16.42
CA LYS A 40 -14.98 -4.19 -17.74
C LYS A 40 -15.55 -5.54 -18.18
N ILE A 41 -14.92 -6.65 -17.78
CA ILE A 41 -15.38 -8.00 -18.12
C ILE A 41 -16.57 -8.41 -17.25
N TYR A 42 -16.50 -8.19 -15.94
CA TYR A 42 -17.50 -8.67 -14.99
C TYR A 42 -18.66 -7.69 -14.72
N TYR A 43 -18.48 -6.40 -15.00
CA TYR A 43 -19.48 -5.36 -14.75
C TYR A 43 -19.72 -4.50 -16.01
N PRO A 44 -20.22 -5.10 -17.11
CA PRO A 44 -20.42 -4.39 -18.37
C PRO A 44 -21.41 -3.23 -18.26
N ASP A 45 -22.38 -3.30 -17.34
CA ASP A 45 -23.42 -2.29 -17.11
C ASP A 45 -23.05 -1.24 -16.03
N GLY A 46 -21.80 -1.26 -15.55
CA GLY A 46 -21.29 -0.35 -14.53
C GLY A 46 -21.02 -1.02 -13.18
N PHE A 47 -19.93 -0.61 -12.54
CA PHE A 47 -19.47 -1.18 -11.27
C PHE A 47 -20.35 -0.74 -10.10
N ARG A 48 -20.80 -1.68 -9.26
CA ARG A 48 -21.46 -1.41 -7.98
C ARG A 48 -20.81 -2.25 -6.88
N PHE A 49 -20.56 -1.61 -5.75
CA PHE A 49 -20.10 -2.28 -4.54
C PHE A 49 -21.29 -2.97 -3.83
N PRO A 50 -21.13 -4.18 -3.25
CA PRO A 50 -19.92 -4.98 -3.15
C PRO A 50 -19.58 -5.77 -4.42
N ILE A 51 -18.29 -6.09 -4.61
CA ILE A 51 -17.82 -6.93 -5.72
C ILE A 51 -18.47 -8.31 -5.57
N VAL A 52 -19.26 -8.69 -6.58
CA VAL A 52 -19.68 -10.08 -6.78
C VAL A 52 -18.43 -10.87 -7.17
N LEU A 53 -17.78 -11.51 -6.19
CA LEU A 53 -16.80 -12.57 -6.44
C LEU A 53 -17.58 -13.77 -6.97
N ALA A 54 -17.95 -13.72 -8.25
CA ALA A 54 -18.85 -14.68 -8.88
C ALA A 54 -18.21 -16.07 -9.07
N ASP A 55 -16.88 -16.13 -9.06
CA ASP A 55 -16.13 -17.37 -9.26
C ASP A 55 -14.99 -17.52 -8.25
N ILE A 56 -14.95 -18.66 -7.59
CA ILE A 56 -13.95 -18.96 -6.55
C ILE A 56 -12.54 -19.07 -7.13
N ASP A 57 -12.45 -19.47 -8.41
CA ASP A 57 -11.19 -19.59 -9.11
C ASP A 57 -10.55 -18.21 -9.35
N ILE A 58 -11.36 -17.21 -9.68
CA ILE A 58 -10.89 -15.82 -9.87
C ILE A 58 -10.48 -15.22 -8.53
N ALA A 59 -11.24 -15.47 -7.47
CA ALA A 59 -10.91 -14.98 -6.13
C ALA A 59 -9.52 -15.50 -5.69
N ALA A 60 -9.22 -16.77 -5.96
CA ALA A 60 -7.91 -17.35 -5.65
C ALA A 60 -6.77 -16.70 -6.47
N VAL A 61 -7.00 -16.39 -7.75
CA VAL A 61 -6.04 -15.66 -8.60
C VAL A 61 -5.80 -14.25 -8.04
N GLU A 62 -6.85 -13.53 -7.63
CA GLU A 62 -6.72 -12.19 -7.07
C GLU A 62 -5.98 -12.19 -5.72
N MET A 63 -6.27 -13.15 -4.84
CA MET A 63 -5.51 -13.33 -3.60
C MET A 63 -4.02 -13.60 -3.91
N LEU A 64 -3.73 -14.50 -4.84
CA LEU A 64 -2.34 -14.80 -5.20
C LEU A 64 -1.65 -13.59 -5.84
N ARG A 65 -2.36 -12.80 -6.65
CA ARG A 65 -1.86 -11.56 -7.25
C ARG A 65 -1.44 -10.56 -6.17
N GLU A 66 -2.30 -10.32 -5.17
CA GLU A 66 -1.97 -9.46 -4.04
C GLU A 66 -0.76 -9.95 -3.24
N LEU A 67 -0.64 -11.27 -3.02
CA LEU A 67 0.55 -11.85 -2.39
C LEU A 67 1.80 -11.56 -3.23
N MET A 68 1.72 -11.72 -4.54
CA MET A 68 2.84 -11.41 -5.45
C MET A 68 3.18 -9.92 -5.43
N THR A 69 2.20 -9.03 -5.29
CA THR A 69 2.41 -7.59 -5.11
C THR A 69 3.26 -7.30 -3.88
N LEU A 70 2.95 -7.91 -2.74
CA LEU A 70 3.78 -7.76 -1.53
C LEU A 70 5.20 -8.32 -1.71
N ILE A 71 5.34 -9.47 -2.38
CA ILE A 71 6.64 -10.08 -2.66
C ILE A 71 7.48 -9.18 -3.58
N LEU A 72 6.89 -8.57 -4.61
CA LEU A 72 7.59 -7.66 -5.52
C LEU A 72 8.12 -6.43 -4.77
N ILE A 73 7.32 -5.84 -3.89
CA ILE A 73 7.73 -4.70 -3.06
C ILE A 73 8.93 -5.10 -2.17
N LEU A 74 8.84 -6.26 -1.50
CA LEU A 74 9.93 -6.79 -0.67
C LEU A 74 11.20 -7.06 -1.49
N ALA A 75 11.07 -7.64 -2.69
CA ALA A 75 12.20 -7.95 -3.56
C ALA A 75 12.94 -6.68 -4.01
N VAL A 76 12.22 -5.63 -4.41
CA VAL A 76 12.84 -4.35 -4.81
C VAL A 76 13.57 -3.71 -3.64
N ALA A 77 12.97 -3.72 -2.44
CA ALA A 77 13.62 -3.20 -1.24
C ALA A 77 14.91 -3.96 -0.90
N GLU A 78 14.86 -5.30 -0.97
CA GLU A 78 16.02 -6.19 -0.73
C GLU A 78 17.16 -5.94 -1.71
N LEU A 79 16.83 -5.73 -2.99
CA LEU A 79 17.81 -5.44 -4.04
C LEU A 79 18.40 -4.03 -3.93
N THR A 80 17.64 -3.08 -3.38
CA THR A 80 18.04 -1.66 -3.34
C THR A 80 18.92 -1.32 -2.13
N PHE A 81 18.62 -1.89 -0.96
CA PHE A 81 19.29 -1.50 0.30
C PHE A 81 19.83 -2.70 1.07
N ARG A 82 20.91 -2.51 1.83
CA ARG A 82 21.54 -3.59 2.63
C ARG A 82 21.00 -3.70 4.06
N THR A 83 20.65 -2.58 4.68
CA THR A 83 20.21 -2.54 6.09
C THR A 83 18.71 -2.74 6.20
N PHE A 84 18.25 -3.55 7.17
CA PHE A 84 16.84 -3.81 7.42
C PHE A 84 15.97 -2.55 7.46
N LEU A 85 16.35 -1.53 8.22
CA LEU A 85 15.57 -0.28 8.32
C LEU A 85 15.44 0.47 6.98
N LYS A 86 16.49 0.45 6.15
CA LYS A 86 16.43 1.08 4.82
C LYS A 86 15.54 0.27 3.87
N LYS A 87 15.59 -1.06 3.96
CA LYS A 87 14.69 -1.95 3.21
C LYS A 87 13.24 -1.72 3.63
N PHE A 88 12.97 -1.71 4.93
CA PHE A 88 11.64 -1.45 5.48
C PHE A 88 11.10 -0.09 5.01
N ALA A 89 11.90 0.98 5.16
CA ALA A 89 11.53 2.31 4.67
C ALA A 89 11.28 2.36 3.15
N ALA A 90 12.04 1.60 2.36
CA ALA A 90 11.79 1.47 0.93
C ALA A 90 10.45 0.78 0.64
N CYS A 91 10.12 -0.30 1.35
CA CYS A 91 8.81 -0.95 1.24
C CYS A 91 7.68 0.04 1.55
N MET A 92 7.80 0.83 2.62
CA MET A 92 6.79 1.83 3.01
C MET A 92 6.55 2.86 1.90
N ILE A 93 7.63 3.39 1.32
CA ILE A 93 7.54 4.36 0.22
C ILE A 93 6.89 3.74 -1.01
N ILE A 94 7.38 2.56 -1.44
CA ILE A 94 6.88 1.89 -2.63
C ILE A 94 5.40 1.53 -2.47
N PHE A 95 5.02 0.94 -1.33
CA PHE A 95 3.65 0.55 -1.03
C PHE A 95 2.70 1.76 -1.10
N GLY A 96 3.05 2.87 -0.44
CA GLY A 96 2.18 4.04 -0.46
C GLY A 96 2.07 4.70 -1.83
N ILE A 97 3.17 4.72 -2.62
CA ILE A 97 3.13 5.27 -3.98
C ILE A 97 2.26 4.38 -4.88
N TRP A 98 2.49 3.06 -4.83
CA TRP A 98 1.73 2.09 -5.59
C TRP A 98 0.22 2.23 -5.34
N ASP A 99 -0.18 2.30 -4.07
CA ASP A 99 -1.59 2.39 -3.65
C ASP A 99 -2.26 3.69 -4.11
N ILE A 100 -1.59 4.85 -3.92
CA ILE A 100 -2.13 6.15 -4.36
C ILE A 100 -2.27 6.19 -5.89
N PHE A 101 -1.26 5.73 -6.63
CA PHE A 101 -1.30 5.77 -8.08
C PHE A 101 -2.26 4.73 -8.66
N TYR A 102 -2.45 3.59 -8.01
CA TYR A 102 -3.51 2.65 -8.33
C TYR A 102 -4.87 3.35 -8.39
N TYR A 103 -5.26 4.08 -7.33
CA TYR A 103 -6.52 4.84 -7.34
C TYR A 103 -6.54 5.97 -8.36
N LEU A 104 -5.41 6.65 -8.59
CA LEU A 104 -5.33 7.70 -9.62
C LEU A 104 -5.62 7.14 -11.01
N PHE A 105 -5.09 5.96 -11.35
CA PHE A 105 -5.37 5.33 -12.63
C PHE A 105 -6.81 4.82 -12.72
N LEU A 106 -7.36 4.23 -11.65
CA LEU A 106 -8.79 3.91 -11.61
C LEU A 106 -9.65 5.15 -11.86
N LYS A 107 -9.27 6.30 -11.30
CA LYS A 107 -10.01 7.56 -11.49
C LYS A 107 -9.96 8.03 -12.93
N ILE A 108 -8.80 7.91 -13.58
CA ILE A 108 -8.63 8.30 -14.99
C ILE A 108 -9.47 7.43 -15.93
N TYR A 109 -9.50 6.11 -15.72
CA TYR A 109 -10.10 5.19 -16.70
C TYR A 109 -11.53 4.76 -16.41
N LEU A 110 -11.95 4.79 -15.14
CA LEU A 110 -13.26 4.33 -14.68
C LEU A 110 -14.06 5.40 -13.95
N ASP A 111 -13.52 6.62 -13.80
CA ASP A 111 -14.06 7.66 -12.92
C ASP A 111 -14.25 7.21 -11.45
N TRP A 112 -13.51 6.18 -11.04
CA TRP A 112 -13.59 5.57 -9.71
C TRP A 112 -12.36 5.91 -8.86
N PRO A 113 -12.52 6.30 -7.58
CA PRO A 113 -13.78 6.45 -6.86
C PRO A 113 -14.52 7.75 -7.21
N GLU A 114 -15.84 7.76 -6.99
CA GLU A 114 -16.67 8.97 -7.13
C GLU A 114 -16.28 10.03 -6.09
N SER A 115 -15.94 9.59 -4.87
CA SER A 115 -15.51 10.44 -3.76
C SER A 115 -14.48 9.73 -2.88
N PHE A 116 -13.79 10.47 -2.02
CA PHE A 116 -12.89 9.87 -1.03
C PHE A 116 -13.59 8.96 -0.01
N PHE A 117 -14.91 9.06 0.14
CA PHE A 117 -15.70 8.23 1.05
C PHE A 117 -16.35 7.03 0.36
N THR A 118 -16.12 6.86 -0.95
CA THR A 118 -16.57 5.68 -1.68
C THR A 118 -15.86 4.44 -1.11
N TRP A 119 -16.64 3.40 -0.83
CA TRP A 119 -16.15 2.12 -0.32
C TRP A 119 -15.44 1.33 -1.41
N ASP A 120 -14.31 0.71 -1.08
CA ASP A 120 -13.60 -0.21 -1.96
C ASP A 120 -13.08 -1.43 -1.18
N ILE A 121 -12.72 -2.47 -1.93
CA ILE A 121 -11.97 -3.62 -1.43
C ILE A 121 -10.48 -3.32 -1.62
N LEU A 122 -9.78 -3.20 -0.50
CA LEU A 122 -8.40 -2.70 -0.44
C LEU A 122 -7.39 -3.83 -0.65
N PHE A 123 -7.65 -4.97 0.00
CA PHE A 123 -6.88 -6.20 -0.04
C PHE A 123 -7.82 -7.36 0.31
N LEU A 124 -7.47 -8.58 -0.07
CA LEU A 124 -8.17 -9.84 0.20
C LEU A 124 -7.46 -10.71 1.24
N ILE A 125 -6.15 -10.50 1.46
CA ILE A 125 -5.34 -11.30 2.39
C ILE A 125 -5.22 -10.60 3.76
N PRO A 126 -5.35 -11.32 4.90
CA PRO A 126 -5.81 -12.71 5.04
C PRO A 126 -7.34 -12.86 4.96
N LEU A 127 -8.05 -11.74 5.11
CA LEU A 127 -9.49 -11.57 4.90
C LEU A 127 -9.70 -10.26 4.15
N PRO A 128 -10.86 -10.04 3.50
CA PRO A 128 -11.16 -8.79 2.81
C PRO A 128 -11.00 -7.57 3.72
N TRP A 129 -10.18 -6.62 3.30
CA TRP A 129 -10.01 -5.31 3.89
C TRP A 129 -10.91 -4.37 3.12
N VAL A 130 -11.89 -3.81 3.81
CA VAL A 130 -12.90 -2.96 3.19
C VAL A 130 -12.95 -1.63 3.91
N GLY A 131 -12.96 -0.54 3.15
CA GLY A 131 -12.99 0.80 3.73
C GLY A 131 -13.26 1.87 2.67
N PRO A 132 -13.54 3.10 3.11
CA PRO A 132 -13.56 4.25 2.23
C PRO A 132 -12.16 4.52 1.69
N VAL A 133 -12.02 4.90 0.41
CA VAL A 133 -10.71 5.14 -0.25
C VAL A 133 -9.81 6.13 0.51
N LEU A 134 -10.40 7.05 1.29
CA LEU A 134 -9.63 7.94 2.16
C LEU A 134 -8.73 7.20 3.15
N ALA A 135 -9.19 6.10 3.73
CA ALA A 135 -8.45 5.37 4.76
C ALA A 135 -7.11 4.77 4.26
N PRO A 136 -7.05 3.96 3.17
CA PRO A 136 -5.77 3.49 2.63
C PRO A 136 -4.89 4.65 2.15
N VAL A 137 -5.46 5.72 1.57
CA VAL A 137 -4.69 6.91 1.15
C VAL A 137 -3.99 7.56 2.34
N LEU A 138 -4.65 7.69 3.49
CA LEU A 138 -4.03 8.22 4.71
C LEU A 138 -2.88 7.34 5.21
N VAL A 139 -3.07 6.01 5.21
CA VAL A 139 -2.00 5.05 5.55
C VAL A 139 -0.82 5.22 4.58
N SER A 140 -1.10 5.26 3.27
CA SER A 140 -0.10 5.44 2.22
C SER A 140 0.72 6.73 2.37
N LEU A 141 0.07 7.85 2.69
CA LEU A 141 0.75 9.11 2.96
C LEU A 141 1.66 9.03 4.21
N ALA A 142 1.17 8.42 5.29
CA ALA A 142 1.95 8.24 6.52
C ALA A 142 3.18 7.34 6.27
N LEU A 143 3.00 6.25 5.53
CA LEU A 143 4.06 5.31 5.16
C LEU A 143 5.14 5.99 4.30
N ILE A 144 4.73 6.74 3.27
CA ILE A 144 5.66 7.51 2.42
C ILE A 144 6.47 8.50 3.27
N TYR A 145 5.78 9.27 4.12
CA TYR A 145 6.43 10.27 4.96
C TYR A 145 7.47 9.63 5.90
N ALA A 146 7.06 8.60 6.66
CA ALA A 146 7.94 7.90 7.58
C ALA A 146 9.13 7.24 6.86
N GLY A 147 8.88 6.58 5.73
CA GLY A 147 9.93 5.96 4.94
C GLY A 147 10.96 6.97 4.40
N ILE A 148 10.50 8.13 3.93
CA ILE A 148 11.40 9.21 3.46
C ILE A 148 12.25 9.73 4.62
N VAL A 149 11.64 10.01 5.78
CA VAL A 149 12.35 10.50 6.98
C VAL A 149 13.44 9.51 7.39
N ILE A 150 13.10 8.22 7.51
CA ILE A 150 14.06 7.16 7.87
C ILE A 150 15.23 7.13 6.88
N LEU A 151 14.97 7.10 5.57
CA LEU A 151 16.03 7.02 4.57
C LEU A 151 16.92 8.25 4.53
N VAL A 152 16.33 9.45 4.60
CA VAL A 152 17.07 10.72 4.56
C VAL A 152 17.95 10.87 5.78
N ASP A 153 17.43 10.59 6.98
CA ASP A 153 18.19 10.74 8.22
C ASP A 153 19.28 9.67 8.35
N MET A 154 19.01 8.42 7.95
CA MET A 154 20.05 7.40 7.88
C MET A 154 21.14 7.72 6.86
N ASN A 155 20.81 8.44 5.79
CA ASN A 155 21.80 8.91 4.82
C ASN A 155 22.59 10.12 5.31
N ARG A 156 22.03 10.92 6.22
CA ARG A 156 22.73 11.97 6.99
C ARG A 156 23.69 11.41 8.04
N GLY A 157 23.67 10.10 8.28
CA GLY A 157 24.51 9.42 9.26
C GLY A 157 23.83 9.20 10.61
N TYR A 158 22.55 9.56 10.75
CA TYR A 158 21.78 9.25 11.94
C TYR A 158 21.59 7.74 12.08
N LYS A 159 21.75 7.23 13.30
CA LYS A 159 21.54 5.82 13.61
C LYS A 159 20.29 5.69 14.47
N PHE A 160 19.19 5.25 13.86
CA PHE A 160 17.99 4.90 14.62
C PHE A 160 18.28 3.70 15.52
N GLN A 161 17.96 3.85 16.80
CA GLN A 161 17.94 2.76 17.78
C GLN A 161 16.50 2.54 18.22
N PHE A 162 15.76 1.77 17.43
CA PHE A 162 14.43 1.35 17.83
C PHE A 162 14.55 0.21 18.84
N ASP A 163 14.04 0.43 20.03
CA ASP A 163 13.98 -0.60 21.05
C ASP A 163 12.86 -1.60 20.76
N LYS A 164 12.84 -2.71 21.50
CA LYS A 164 11.80 -3.74 21.31
C LYS A 164 10.40 -3.19 21.56
N ARG A 165 10.25 -2.21 22.47
CA ARG A 165 8.96 -1.62 22.82
C ARG A 165 8.38 -0.81 21.67
N PHE A 166 9.22 -0.02 20.99
CA PHE A 166 8.84 0.70 19.78
C PHE A 166 8.25 -0.26 18.74
N TRP A 167 8.96 -1.33 18.40
CA TRP A 167 8.45 -2.32 17.43
C TRP A 167 7.15 -2.98 17.86
N ILE A 168 6.99 -3.29 19.14
CA ILE A 168 5.73 -3.84 19.66
C ILE A 168 4.60 -2.83 19.48
N MET A 169 4.82 -1.55 19.79
CA MET A 169 3.81 -0.51 19.61
C MET A 169 3.42 -0.32 18.14
N GLU A 170 4.40 -0.27 17.24
CA GLU A 170 4.14 -0.15 15.78
C GLU A 170 3.38 -1.36 15.22
N ILE A 171 3.70 -2.58 15.69
CA ILE A 171 2.97 -3.79 15.29
C ILE A 171 1.53 -3.75 15.80
N ILE A 172 1.32 -3.31 17.05
CA ILE A 172 -0.03 -3.17 17.63
C ILE A 172 -0.83 -2.12 16.86
N ALA A 173 -0.25 -0.97 16.57
CA ALA A 173 -0.84 0.09 15.74
C ALA A 173 -1.29 -0.45 14.37
N GLY A 174 -0.37 -1.12 13.66
CA GLY A 174 -0.68 -1.75 12.37
C GLY A 174 -1.80 -2.79 12.46
N ILE A 175 -1.83 -3.62 13.50
CA ILE A 175 -2.90 -4.59 13.74
C ILE A 175 -4.24 -3.87 13.99
N ILE A 176 -4.27 -2.79 14.76
CA ILE A 176 -5.49 -2.02 15.04
C ILE A 176 -6.06 -1.43 13.74
N ILE A 177 -5.20 -0.86 12.88
CA ILE A 177 -5.58 -0.37 11.55
C ILE A 177 -6.16 -1.51 10.71
N ILE A 178 -5.49 -2.66 10.63
CA ILE A 178 -5.96 -3.81 9.85
C ILE A 178 -7.30 -4.34 10.36
N ILE A 179 -7.48 -4.42 11.68
CA ILE A 179 -8.76 -4.83 12.31
C ILE A 179 -9.87 -3.87 11.90
N SER A 180 -9.61 -2.56 11.83
CA SER A 180 -10.62 -1.57 11.40
C SER A 180 -11.17 -1.88 10.00
N PHE A 181 -10.32 -2.33 9.06
CA PHE A 181 -10.71 -2.75 7.72
C PHE A 181 -11.42 -4.11 7.69
N MET A 182 -10.93 -5.07 8.48
CA MET A 182 -11.50 -6.43 8.52
C MET A 182 -12.89 -6.46 9.15
N ILE A 183 -13.17 -5.61 10.14
CA ILE A 183 -14.53 -5.47 10.73
C ILE A 183 -15.53 -5.13 9.62
N SER A 184 -15.22 -4.15 8.77
CA SER A 184 -16.06 -3.81 7.62
C SER A 184 -16.07 -4.90 6.55
N GLY A 185 -14.95 -5.60 6.34
CA GLY A 185 -14.85 -6.71 5.39
C GLY A 185 -15.76 -7.89 5.72
N THR A 186 -15.87 -8.27 6.99
CA THR A 186 -16.77 -9.37 7.41
C THR A 186 -18.24 -9.08 7.14
N VAL A 187 -18.66 -7.80 7.20
CA VAL A 187 -20.02 -7.37 6.85
C VAL A 187 -20.27 -7.49 5.35
N VAL A 188 -19.26 -7.23 4.52
CA VAL A 188 -19.33 -7.37 3.06
C VAL A 188 -19.37 -8.82 2.60
N ILE A 189 -18.71 -9.72 3.32
CA ILE A 189 -18.83 -11.18 3.09
C ILE A 189 -20.29 -11.62 3.23
N ASN A 190 -21.06 -10.99 4.12
CA ASN A 190 -22.50 -11.23 4.28
C ASN A 190 -23.37 -10.50 3.21
N GLN A 191 -22.77 -10.00 2.13
CA GLN A 191 -23.40 -9.24 1.05
C GLN A 191 -24.13 -7.96 1.50
N THR A 192 -23.68 -7.37 2.60
CA THR A 192 -24.24 -6.11 3.12
C THR A 192 -23.20 -4.99 3.06
N ILE A 193 -23.65 -3.78 2.73
CA ILE A 193 -22.78 -2.59 2.78
C ILE A 193 -22.70 -2.13 4.24
N PRO A 194 -21.50 -1.97 4.82
CA PRO A 194 -21.37 -1.47 6.18
C PRO A 194 -21.98 -0.07 6.30
N SER A 195 -22.75 0.17 7.37
CA SER A 195 -23.38 1.47 7.62
C SER A 195 -22.37 2.59 7.87
N SER A 196 -21.22 2.26 8.46
CA SER A 196 -20.13 3.19 8.73
C SER A 196 -18.79 2.47 8.86
N PHE A 197 -17.72 3.13 8.46
CA PHE A 197 -16.35 2.69 8.72
C PHE A 197 -15.95 3.02 10.18
N PRO A 198 -15.28 2.11 10.92
CA PRO A 198 -14.88 2.33 12.31
C PRO A 198 -13.68 3.30 12.43
N TRP A 199 -13.90 4.57 12.08
CA TRP A 199 -12.88 5.63 12.06
C TRP A 199 -12.12 5.80 13.37
N ILE A 200 -12.77 5.63 14.51
CA ILE A 200 -12.12 5.78 15.82
C ILE A 200 -11.05 4.69 16.01
N ILE A 201 -11.36 3.44 15.64
CA ILE A 201 -10.39 2.33 15.72
C ILE A 201 -9.23 2.62 14.76
N PHE A 202 -9.56 3.02 13.52
CA PHE A 202 -8.57 3.37 12.51
C PHE A 202 -7.61 4.49 12.93
N LEU A 203 -8.10 5.55 13.59
CA LEU A 203 -7.27 6.69 14.01
C LEU A 203 -6.48 6.46 15.29
N VAL A 204 -6.87 5.47 16.10
CA VAL A 204 -6.15 5.09 17.33
C VAL A 204 -4.94 4.23 17.00
N GLY A 205 -5.04 3.41 15.95
CA GLY A 205 -3.89 2.70 15.37
C GLY A 205 -3.01 3.66 14.60
#